data_AF-A0A2D5APE1-F1
#
_entry.id   AF-A0A2D5APE1-F1
#
_cell.length_a   1.000
_cell.length_b   1.000
_cell.length_c   1.000
_cell.angle_alpha   90.00
_cell.angle_beta   90.00
_cell.angle_gamma   90.00
#
_symmetry.space_group_name_H-M   'P 1'
#
loop_
_entity.id
_entity.type
_entity.pdbx_description
1 polymer ?
#
loop_
_entity_poly.entity_id
_entity_poly.type
_entity_poly.pdbx_seq_one_letter_code
_entity_poly.pdbx_strand_id
1 'polypeptide(L)'
;MNFVCPSCNITLQAEADLAGKTVKCPGCSTRIQIPEDFGPPPSTEGNESIPDDAATEETMHQDELDVSSTPHGPHPSAVNIWIAGGIGVGATFLWFVVMFMLPDPPTEPEAKMSIAAYLKELFTQRGWPQYVTTLLTFWCLGILILKFLNIQKQRRAMLIQALPSDISEEINKSNLKEFHEHIINFPLALRNTYIVNRIRKALEFFYVRQNNQDVAQMITSQSEVDAAKVGGSYSMVKVFLWAIPIMGFIGTVLGIGAAIGGFGAVFSAGDGGDMSQIKEPLLTVLSSMGVAFDTTLLALVFSILLSFPAAAFQNSEDDLVTDVDEYCIDNLLKRLNDGGPSKDFDTDAGLLQAVGEAMANNQKDIMSRFEGVQKGMSESLENQSSQYEKVATAVEKQLDAIGDRAENYEKRLDDEFFGSLERLRRDSTQVIESQVAPLAEGIQNLNTVLKELNGKQVVVKKKGLFSRG
;
A
#
# COMPACT_ATOMS: atom_id res chain seq x y z
N MET A 1 16.63 19.79 30.35
CA MET A 1 17.38 21.03 30.58
C MET A 1 16.82 22.10 29.66
N ASN A 2 16.53 23.29 30.20
CA ASN A 2 15.74 24.31 29.48
C ASN A 2 16.66 25.40 28.95
N PHE A 3 16.43 25.85 27.72
CA PHE A 3 17.15 26.96 27.13
C PHE A 3 16.28 27.68 26.10
N VAL A 4 16.56 28.95 25.86
CA VAL A 4 15.77 29.80 24.95
C VAL A 4 16.44 29.84 23.58
N CYS A 5 15.64 29.67 22.52
CA CYS A 5 16.16 29.83 21.16
C CYS A 5 16.48 31.31 20.87
N PRO A 6 17.72 31.67 20.51
CA PRO A 6 18.12 33.06 20.31
C PRO A 6 17.47 33.73 19.09
N SER A 7 16.85 32.97 18.19
CA SER A 7 16.22 33.51 16.97
C SER A 7 14.71 33.71 17.08
N CYS A 8 14.01 32.92 17.90
CA CYS A 8 12.55 32.99 18.02
C CYS A 8 12.05 33.10 19.46
N ASN A 9 12.96 33.20 20.43
CA ASN A 9 12.68 33.37 21.85
C ASN A 9 11.75 32.30 22.46
N ILE A 10 11.66 31.12 21.82
CA ILE A 10 10.89 29.97 22.31
C ILE A 10 11.78 29.17 23.28
N THR A 11 11.24 28.84 24.44
CA THR A 11 11.83 27.92 25.42
C THR A 11 11.76 26.48 24.90
N LEU A 12 12.92 25.81 24.87
CA LEU A 12 13.10 24.44 24.41
C LEU A 12 13.66 23.58 25.54
N GLN A 13 13.27 22.32 25.59
CA GLN A 13 13.75 21.35 26.57
C GLN A 13 14.56 20.28 25.85
N ALA A 14 15.80 20.04 26.29
CA ALA A 14 16.66 18.99 25.75
C ALA A 14 17.13 18.02 26.85
N GLU A 15 17.26 16.76 26.49
CA GLU A 15 17.89 15.70 27.30
C GLU A 15 19.40 15.92 27.41
N ALA A 16 20.01 15.40 28.48
CA ALA A 16 21.44 15.58 28.75
C ALA A 16 22.38 14.99 27.71
N ASP A 17 21.93 13.96 27.00
CA ASP A 17 22.72 13.29 25.94
C ASP A 17 22.84 14.11 24.64
N LEU A 18 22.11 15.23 24.56
CA LEU A 18 22.11 16.16 23.44
C LEU A 18 22.87 17.48 23.74
N ALA A 19 23.45 17.64 24.94
CA ALA A 19 24.30 18.78 25.28
C ALA A 19 25.49 18.91 24.30
N GLY A 20 25.78 20.13 23.85
CA GLY A 20 26.84 20.42 22.87
C GLY A 20 26.52 20.11 21.40
N LYS A 21 25.41 19.40 21.10
CA LYS A 21 25.03 19.08 19.71
C LYS A 21 24.25 20.22 19.05
N THR A 22 24.47 20.38 17.74
CA THR A 22 23.73 21.36 16.93
C THR A 22 22.43 20.73 16.41
N VAL A 23 21.29 21.21 16.90
CA VAL A 23 19.95 20.79 16.47
C VAL A 23 19.24 21.93 15.73
N LYS A 24 18.22 21.63 14.94
CA LYS A 24 17.39 22.67 14.31
C LYS A 24 16.25 23.04 15.26
N CYS A 25 16.07 24.33 15.52
CA CYS A 25 14.94 24.84 16.28
C CYS A 25 13.62 24.43 15.59
N PRO A 26 12.69 23.78 16.28
CA PRO A 26 11.39 23.42 15.71
C PRO A 26 10.49 24.64 15.46
N GLY A 27 10.76 25.76 16.13
CA GLY A 27 10.12 27.08 15.94
C GLY A 27 10.44 27.76 14.61
N CYS A 28 11.72 28.14 14.46
CA CYS A 28 12.19 28.98 13.35
C CYS A 28 13.09 28.25 12.34
N SER A 29 13.33 26.95 12.52
CA SER A 29 14.24 26.14 11.69
C SER A 29 15.73 26.55 11.74
N THR A 30 16.10 27.56 12.53
CA THR A 30 17.49 27.99 12.72
C THR A 30 18.30 26.90 13.44
N ARG A 31 19.56 26.69 13.02
CA ARG A 31 20.48 25.78 13.72
C ARG A 31 20.90 26.43 15.04
N ILE A 32 20.66 25.71 16.13
CA ILE A 32 20.97 26.12 17.50
C ILE A 32 21.91 25.07 18.11
N GLN A 33 22.94 25.52 18.82
CA GLN A 33 23.76 24.65 19.67
C GLN A 33 23.13 24.59 21.05
N ILE A 34 22.96 23.37 21.57
CA ILE A 34 22.49 23.15 22.93
C ILE A 34 23.68 23.49 23.87
N PRO A 35 23.54 24.44 24.81
CA PRO A 35 24.61 24.81 25.73
C PRO A 35 25.13 23.62 26.54
N GLU A 36 26.45 23.53 26.76
CA GLU A 36 27.10 22.45 27.53
C GLU A 36 27.06 22.68 29.05
N ASP A 37 26.80 23.90 29.50
CA ASP A 37 26.83 24.29 30.91
C ASP A 37 25.57 25.11 31.26
N PHE A 38 24.84 24.68 32.30
CA PHE A 38 23.60 25.31 32.76
C PHE A 38 23.91 26.05 34.06
N GLY A 39 24.00 27.38 33.97
CA GLY A 39 24.18 28.23 35.16
C GLY A 39 23.02 28.11 36.15
N PRO A 40 23.26 28.36 37.45
CA PRO A 40 22.23 28.23 38.49
C PRO A 40 21.11 29.29 38.32
N PRO A 41 19.90 29.05 38.87
CA PRO A 41 18.74 29.90 38.67
C PRO A 41 18.96 31.32 39.23
N PRO A 42 18.38 32.36 38.61
CA PRO A 42 18.49 33.72 39.12
C PRO A 42 17.71 33.88 40.43
N SER A 43 18.41 34.35 41.47
CA SER A 43 17.85 34.69 42.78
C SER A 43 17.11 36.03 42.77
N THR A 44 16.02 36.05 43.53
CA THR A 44 15.11 37.15 43.86
C THR A 44 15.80 38.30 44.60
N GLU A 45 15.80 39.53 44.07
CA GLU A 45 15.95 40.76 44.85
C GLU A 45 15.20 41.93 44.18
N GLY A 46 14.39 42.66 44.95
CA GLY A 46 13.76 43.91 44.51
C GLY A 46 12.45 44.25 45.24
N ASN A 47 12.55 44.56 46.53
CA ASN A 47 11.47 45.13 47.35
C ASN A 47 11.46 46.65 47.18
N GLU A 48 10.45 47.24 46.53
CA GLU A 48 10.13 48.66 46.63
C GLU A 48 8.65 48.85 46.95
N SER A 49 8.41 49.46 48.11
CA SER A 49 7.12 49.83 48.69
C SER A 49 6.47 51.01 47.94
N ILE A 50 5.16 50.92 47.66
CA ILE A 50 4.32 52.03 47.21
C ILE A 50 3.15 52.19 48.21
N PRO A 51 2.74 53.42 48.59
CA PRO A 51 1.87 53.67 49.74
C PRO A 51 0.38 53.45 49.45
N ASP A 52 -0.35 53.10 50.51
CA ASP A 52 -1.81 53.16 50.61
C ASP A 52 -2.34 54.56 50.26
N ASP A 53 -3.16 54.68 49.22
CA ASP A 53 -4.38 55.51 49.24
C ASP A 53 -5.25 55.36 47.98
N ALA A 54 -6.55 55.49 48.20
CA ALA A 54 -7.64 55.65 47.22
C ALA A 54 -8.16 54.38 46.51
N ALA A 55 -9.14 53.75 47.17
CA ALA A 55 -10.18 52.97 46.52
C ALA A 55 -10.91 53.80 45.45
N THR A 56 -10.90 53.30 44.21
CA THR A 56 -11.92 53.66 43.21
C THR A 56 -12.38 52.35 42.56
N GLU A 57 -13.70 52.14 42.57
CA GLU A 57 -14.39 51.06 41.88
C GLU A 57 -14.13 51.15 40.37
N GLU A 58 -13.07 50.49 39.88
CA GLU A 58 -12.98 50.12 38.47
C GLU A 58 -13.19 48.62 38.38
N THR A 59 -14.42 48.27 38.02
CA THR A 59 -14.82 46.96 37.54
C THR A 59 -13.85 46.54 36.44
N MET A 60 -12.88 45.67 36.77
CA MET A 60 -12.07 44.97 35.78
C MET A 60 -13.01 44.14 34.92
N HIS A 61 -13.38 44.67 33.76
CA HIS A 61 -13.86 43.86 32.66
C HIS A 61 -12.72 42.92 32.28
N GLN A 62 -12.69 41.73 32.88
CA GLN A 62 -11.91 40.60 32.37
C GLN A 62 -12.43 40.29 30.96
N ASP A 63 -11.66 40.65 29.94
CA ASP A 63 -11.92 40.20 28.58
C ASP A 63 -12.04 38.66 28.60
N GLU A 64 -13.24 38.16 28.27
CA GLU A 64 -13.57 36.74 28.19
C GLU A 64 -12.56 36.01 27.28
N LEU A 65 -12.05 34.85 27.72
CA LEU A 65 -11.26 33.98 26.85
C LEU A 65 -12.09 33.63 25.61
N ASP A 66 -11.53 33.86 24.41
CA ASP A 66 -12.17 33.48 23.16
C ASP A 66 -12.04 31.97 22.93
N VAL A 67 -12.97 31.21 23.51
CA VAL A 67 -13.09 29.74 23.40
C VAL A 67 -13.53 29.31 21.97
N SER A 68 -13.76 30.25 21.04
CA SER A 68 -14.29 29.95 19.70
C SER A 68 -13.23 29.59 18.65
N SER A 69 -11.95 29.48 19.04
CA SER A 69 -10.86 29.26 18.09
C SER A 69 -10.92 27.88 17.40
N THR A 70 -11.62 27.83 16.26
CA THR A 70 -11.69 26.66 15.37
C THR A 70 -10.28 26.15 15.02
N PRO A 71 -10.06 24.82 14.91
CA PRO A 71 -8.76 24.28 14.54
C PRO A 71 -8.23 24.95 13.26
N HIS A 72 -7.10 25.63 13.36
CA HIS A 72 -6.46 26.25 12.20
C HIS A 72 -5.77 25.20 11.35
N GLY A 73 -6.50 24.64 10.38
CA GLY A 73 -5.96 23.83 9.29
C GLY A 73 -6.43 22.37 9.28
N PRO A 74 -6.04 21.62 8.22
CA PRO A 74 -6.30 20.19 8.14
C PRO A 74 -5.60 19.44 9.29
N HIS A 75 -6.17 18.29 9.67
CA HIS A 75 -5.66 17.46 10.77
C HIS A 75 -4.14 17.19 10.64
N PRO A 76 -3.36 17.12 11.74
CA PRO A 76 -1.93 16.84 11.68
C PRO A 76 -1.54 15.57 10.90
N SER A 77 -2.40 14.53 10.93
CA SER A 77 -2.21 13.29 10.14
C SER A 77 -2.57 13.43 8.66
N ALA A 78 -3.28 14.49 8.28
CA ALA A 78 -3.80 14.65 6.93
C ALA A 78 -2.68 15.06 5.97
N VAL A 79 -2.46 14.23 4.98
CA VAL A 79 -1.57 14.52 3.85
C VAL A 79 -2.43 14.82 2.63
N ASN A 80 -2.08 15.86 1.88
CA ASN A 80 -2.79 16.18 0.65
C ASN A 80 -2.47 15.12 -0.42
N ILE A 81 -3.48 14.31 -0.74
CA ILE A 81 -3.35 13.18 -1.66
C ILE A 81 -2.97 13.60 -3.09
N TRP A 82 -3.39 14.79 -3.51
CA TRP A 82 -3.09 15.32 -4.84
C TRP A 82 -1.64 15.76 -4.96
N ILE A 83 -1.07 16.33 -3.89
CA ILE A 83 0.36 16.66 -3.85
C ILE A 83 1.18 15.36 -3.90
N ALA A 84 0.78 14.36 -3.12
CA ALA A 84 1.42 13.04 -3.16
C ALA A 84 1.31 12.38 -4.54
N GLY A 85 0.15 12.51 -5.20
CA GLY A 85 -0.06 12.04 -6.56
C GLY A 85 0.80 12.75 -7.58
N GLY A 86 0.95 14.08 -7.48
CA GLY A 86 1.86 14.85 -8.34
C GLY A 86 3.32 14.42 -8.18
N ILE A 87 3.77 14.19 -6.94
CA ILE A 87 5.11 13.64 -6.66
C ILE A 87 5.24 12.23 -7.24
N GLY A 88 4.23 11.36 -7.07
CA GLY A 88 4.21 10.01 -7.59
C GLY A 88 4.28 9.95 -9.12
N VAL A 89 3.47 10.76 -9.81
CA VAL A 89 3.48 10.87 -11.28
C VAL A 89 4.82 11.41 -11.77
N GLY A 90 5.35 12.46 -11.14
CA GLY A 90 6.66 13.02 -11.48
C GLY A 90 7.80 12.00 -11.28
N ALA A 91 7.78 11.27 -10.17
CA ALA A 91 8.74 10.20 -9.89
C ALA A 91 8.63 9.04 -10.89
N THR A 92 7.41 8.67 -11.29
CA THR A 92 7.16 7.64 -12.31
C THR A 92 7.69 8.08 -13.67
N PHE A 93 7.43 9.33 -14.07
CA PHE A 93 7.96 9.88 -15.32
C PHE A 93 9.50 9.88 -15.31
N LEU A 94 10.10 10.37 -14.22
CA LEU A 94 11.55 10.37 -14.05
C LEU A 94 12.13 8.95 -14.07
N TRP A 95 11.46 7.98 -13.44
CA TRP A 95 11.84 6.58 -13.47
C TRP A 95 11.89 6.04 -14.90
N PHE A 96 10.86 6.29 -15.70
CA PHE A 96 10.86 5.86 -17.11
C PHE A 96 11.90 6.58 -17.95
N VAL A 97 12.12 7.89 -17.75
CA VAL A 97 13.21 8.63 -18.43
C VAL A 97 14.57 8.00 -18.11
N VAL A 98 14.83 7.64 -16.84
CA VAL A 98 16.05 6.93 -16.45
C VAL A 98 16.13 5.56 -17.12
N MET A 99 15.04 4.79 -17.16
CA MET A 99 15.01 3.48 -17.83
C MET A 99 15.28 3.58 -19.34
N PHE A 100 14.82 4.64 -20.01
CA PHE A 100 15.11 4.89 -21.42
C PHE A 100 16.57 5.30 -21.68
N MET A 101 17.22 5.94 -20.71
CA MET A 101 18.65 6.30 -20.77
C MET A 101 19.60 5.12 -20.50
N LEU A 102 19.10 3.99 -19.99
CA LEU A 102 19.94 2.81 -19.74
C LEU A 102 20.36 2.13 -21.05
N PRO A 103 21.57 1.52 -21.09
CA PRO A 103 22.08 0.80 -22.25
C PRO A 103 21.09 -0.27 -22.71
N ASP A 104 20.92 -0.39 -24.03
CA ASP A 104 20.09 -1.44 -24.61
C ASP A 104 20.66 -2.83 -24.28
N PRO A 105 19.78 -3.85 -24.16
CA PRO A 105 20.23 -5.23 -24.02
C PRO A 105 21.19 -5.59 -25.15
N PRO A 106 22.32 -6.26 -24.85
CA PRO A 106 23.27 -6.63 -25.88
C PRO A 106 22.58 -7.55 -26.90
N THR A 107 22.75 -7.24 -28.19
CA THR A 107 22.17 -8.00 -29.32
C THR A 107 22.88 -9.33 -29.59
N GLU A 108 23.98 -9.62 -28.88
CA GLU A 108 24.75 -10.85 -29.04
C GLU A 108 24.31 -11.94 -28.02
N PRO A 109 24.05 -13.18 -28.48
CA PRO A 109 23.47 -14.26 -27.65
C PRO A 109 24.40 -14.77 -26.52
N GLU A 110 25.66 -14.33 -26.47
CA GLU A 110 26.67 -14.79 -25.50
C GLU A 110 27.07 -13.71 -24.47
N ALA A 111 26.53 -12.49 -24.59
CA ALA A 111 26.88 -11.39 -23.71
C ALA A 111 26.16 -11.49 -22.36
N LYS A 112 26.90 -11.35 -21.25
CA LYS A 112 26.32 -11.30 -19.90
C LYS A 112 25.28 -10.18 -19.82
N MET A 113 24.03 -10.55 -19.62
CA MET A 113 22.92 -9.61 -19.45
C MET A 113 23.16 -8.74 -18.21
N SER A 114 23.36 -7.44 -18.42
CA SER A 114 23.49 -6.47 -17.33
C SER A 114 22.14 -6.30 -16.64
N ILE A 115 22.15 -6.15 -15.31
CA ILE A 115 20.93 -5.91 -14.50
C ILE A 115 20.17 -4.69 -15.05
N ALA A 116 20.87 -3.68 -15.55
CA ALA A 116 20.27 -2.50 -16.17
C ALA A 116 19.43 -2.84 -17.42
N ALA A 117 19.93 -3.75 -18.27
CA ALA A 117 19.23 -4.20 -19.46
C ALA A 117 17.99 -5.05 -19.10
N TYR A 118 18.11 -5.92 -18.09
CA TYR A 118 16.96 -6.68 -17.57
C TYR A 118 15.87 -5.76 -17.02
N LEU A 119 16.24 -4.74 -16.21
CA LEU A 119 15.28 -3.80 -15.66
C LEU A 119 14.60 -2.98 -16.76
N LYS A 120 15.36 -2.51 -17.76
CA LYS A 120 14.78 -1.81 -18.91
C LYS A 120 13.72 -2.67 -19.61
N GLU A 121 14.05 -3.92 -19.91
CA GLU A 121 13.12 -4.86 -20.53
C GLU A 121 11.91 -5.14 -19.63
N LEU A 122 12.14 -5.39 -18.35
CA LEU A 122 11.12 -5.67 -17.34
C LEU A 122 10.10 -4.54 -17.24
N PHE A 123 10.56 -3.28 -17.18
CA PHE A 123 9.68 -2.11 -17.01
C PHE A 123 9.05 -1.60 -18.29
N THR A 124 9.69 -1.74 -19.46
CA THR A 124 9.20 -1.15 -20.72
C THR A 124 8.52 -2.13 -21.66
N GLN A 125 8.92 -3.41 -21.69
CA GLN A 125 8.50 -4.38 -22.72
C GLN A 125 7.46 -5.40 -22.24
N ARG A 126 7.19 -5.49 -20.93
CA ARG A 126 6.30 -6.51 -20.32
C ARG A 126 4.81 -6.15 -20.32
N GLY A 127 4.41 -5.05 -20.97
CA GLY A 127 3.02 -4.65 -21.20
C GLY A 127 2.49 -3.56 -20.27
N TRP A 128 1.23 -3.17 -20.48
CA TRP A 128 0.57 -2.08 -19.75
C TRP A 128 0.46 -2.28 -18.22
N PRO A 129 0.29 -3.49 -17.65
CA PRO A 129 0.14 -3.66 -16.20
C PRO A 129 1.36 -3.16 -15.43
N GLN A 130 2.54 -3.27 -16.03
CA GLN A 130 3.80 -2.85 -15.45
C GLN A 130 3.86 -1.34 -15.22
N TYR A 131 3.37 -0.55 -16.17
CA TYR A 131 3.32 0.91 -16.04
C TYR A 131 2.41 1.33 -14.89
N VAL A 132 1.26 0.67 -14.75
CA VAL A 132 0.28 1.00 -13.70
C VAL A 132 0.78 0.53 -12.33
N THR A 133 1.36 -0.66 -12.21
CA THR A 133 2.03 -1.11 -10.96
C THR A 133 3.09 -0.12 -10.52
N THR A 134 3.95 0.32 -11.44
CA THR A 134 5.02 1.28 -11.15
C THR A 134 4.47 2.63 -10.68
N LEU A 135 3.42 3.12 -11.34
CA LEU A 135 2.72 4.36 -10.95
C LEU A 135 2.13 4.26 -9.54
N LEU A 136 1.42 3.17 -9.25
CA LEU A 136 0.82 2.94 -7.93
C LEU A 136 1.89 2.82 -6.85
N THR A 137 3.02 2.16 -7.14
CA THR A 137 4.16 2.04 -6.22
C THR A 137 4.74 3.42 -5.88
N PHE A 138 5.03 4.26 -6.88
CA PHE A 138 5.59 5.60 -6.62
C PHE A 138 4.60 6.56 -5.98
N TRP A 139 3.32 6.46 -6.30
CA TRP A 139 2.28 7.24 -5.61
C TRP A 139 2.18 6.82 -4.14
N CYS A 140 2.08 5.52 -3.86
CA CYS A 140 2.07 4.99 -2.50
C CYS A 140 3.32 5.44 -1.73
N LEU A 141 4.51 5.32 -2.34
CA LEU A 141 5.77 5.76 -1.76
C LEU A 141 5.77 7.28 -1.48
N GLY A 142 5.22 8.09 -2.39
CA GLY A 142 5.06 9.53 -2.19
C GLY A 142 4.21 9.87 -0.96
N ILE A 143 3.10 9.15 -0.75
CA ILE A 143 2.27 9.31 0.46
C ILE A 143 3.07 8.93 1.70
N LEU A 144 3.77 7.79 1.67
CA LEU A 144 4.57 7.33 2.81
C LEU A 144 5.71 8.31 3.16
N ILE A 145 6.38 8.88 2.17
CA ILE A 145 7.44 9.89 2.39
C ILE A 145 6.86 11.14 3.04
N LEU A 146 5.73 11.65 2.56
CA LEU A 146 5.09 12.82 3.17
C LEU A 146 4.63 12.54 4.60
N LYS A 147 4.08 11.36 4.87
CA LYS A 147 3.73 10.91 6.22
C LYS A 147 4.96 10.81 7.12
N PHE A 148 6.04 10.20 6.64
CA PHE A 148 7.30 10.10 7.38
C PHE A 148 7.85 11.49 7.76
N LEU A 149 7.83 12.45 6.83
CA LEU A 149 8.25 13.83 7.12
C LEU A 149 7.34 14.51 8.14
N ASN A 150 6.02 14.27 8.09
CA ASN A 150 5.09 14.80 9.08
C ASN A 150 5.30 14.18 10.45
N ILE A 151 5.44 12.86 10.56
CA ILE A 151 5.75 12.16 11.83
C ILE A 151 7.04 12.71 12.44
N GLN A 152 8.08 12.90 11.64
CA GLN A 152 9.35 13.49 12.10
C GLN A 152 9.17 14.93 12.61
N LYS A 153 8.34 15.74 11.97
CA LYS A 153 8.03 17.10 12.44
C LYS A 153 7.25 17.07 13.76
N GLN A 154 6.25 16.20 13.89
CA GLN A 154 5.45 16.03 15.10
C GLN A 154 6.31 15.54 16.27
N ARG A 155 7.18 14.55 16.03
CA ARG A 155 8.08 14.02 17.05
C ARG A 155 9.06 15.06 17.57
N ARG A 156 9.54 15.96 16.70
CA ARG A 156 10.37 17.11 17.12
C ARG A 156 9.59 18.16 17.90
N ALA A 157 8.29 18.30 17.66
CA ALA A 157 7.45 19.22 18.43
C ALA A 157 7.23 18.73 19.87
N MET A 158 7.33 17.43 20.13
CA MET A 158 7.28 16.86 21.49
C MET A 158 8.47 17.29 22.36
N LEU A 159 9.61 17.68 21.76
CA LEU A 159 10.77 18.22 22.48
C LEU A 159 10.57 19.66 22.95
N ILE A 160 9.45 20.29 22.59
CA ILE A 160 9.14 21.65 23.00
C ILE A 160 8.43 21.59 24.33
N GLN A 161 8.84 22.47 25.24
CA GLN A 161 8.13 22.66 26.49
C GLN A 161 6.83 23.42 26.20
N ALA A 162 5.79 22.69 25.80
CA ALA A 162 4.49 23.26 25.49
C ALA A 162 3.82 23.89 26.73
N LEU A 163 4.23 23.44 27.92
CA LEU A 163 3.81 23.93 29.23
C LEU A 163 5.04 24.44 30.00
N PRO A 164 5.44 25.72 29.85
CA PRO A 164 6.56 26.28 30.60
C PRO A 164 6.32 26.15 32.11
N SER A 165 7.34 25.68 32.83
CA SER A 165 7.41 25.66 34.30
C SER A 165 7.63 27.06 34.88
N ASP A 166 8.02 28.00 34.03
CA ASP A 166 8.50 29.33 34.43
C ASP A 166 7.36 30.33 34.70
N ILE A 167 6.12 30.00 34.31
CA ILE A 167 4.92 30.83 34.54
C ILE A 167 4.32 30.54 35.93
N SER A 168 4.03 29.27 36.23
CA SER A 168 3.65 28.80 37.57
C SER A 168 3.69 27.27 37.64
N GLU A 169 3.98 26.69 38.80
CA GLU A 169 4.02 25.23 38.96
C GLU A 169 2.61 24.62 38.90
N GLU A 170 1.61 25.30 39.47
CA GLU A 170 0.19 24.92 39.38
C GLU A 170 -0.59 25.80 38.39
N ILE A 171 -1.57 25.22 37.71
CA ILE A 171 -2.50 25.86 36.77
C ILE A 171 -3.83 26.04 37.48
N ASN A 172 -4.16 27.29 37.77
CA ASN A 172 -5.36 27.76 38.46
C ASN A 172 -6.19 28.65 37.53
N LYS A 173 -7.45 28.93 37.87
CA LYS A 173 -8.33 29.80 37.05
C LYS A 173 -7.71 31.17 36.74
N SER A 174 -6.95 31.73 37.68
CA SER A 174 -6.32 33.05 37.56
C SER A 174 -5.15 33.08 36.58
N ASN A 175 -4.34 32.03 36.50
CA ASN A 175 -3.15 31.97 35.63
C ASN A 175 -3.42 31.26 34.29
N LEU A 176 -4.56 30.58 34.15
CA LEU A 176 -4.93 29.82 32.95
C LEU A 176 -4.89 30.67 31.68
N LYS A 177 -5.24 31.95 31.78
CA LYS A 177 -5.22 32.89 30.65
C LYS A 177 -3.80 33.09 30.11
N GLU A 178 -2.80 33.21 30.99
CA GLU A 178 -1.39 33.37 30.59
C GLU A 178 -0.87 32.13 29.86
N PHE A 179 -1.21 30.93 30.34
CA PHE A 179 -0.87 29.67 29.65
C PHE A 179 -1.55 29.57 28.28
N HIS A 180 -2.82 29.98 28.18
CA HIS A 180 -3.55 29.94 26.93
C HIS A 180 -2.98 30.94 25.90
N GLU A 181 -2.66 32.16 26.33
CA GLU A 181 -2.02 33.18 25.47
C GLU A 181 -0.63 32.71 25.00
N HIS A 182 0.18 32.09 25.87
CA HIS A 182 1.46 31.50 25.48
C HIS A 182 1.30 30.46 24.35
N ILE A 183 0.27 29.61 24.45
CA ILE A 183 -0.02 28.57 23.45
C ILE A 183 -0.52 29.16 22.12
N ILE A 184 -1.35 30.21 22.15
CA ILE A 184 -1.83 30.88 20.94
C ILE A 184 -0.71 31.62 20.21
N ASN A 185 0.26 32.13 20.96
CA ASN A 185 1.42 32.86 20.43
C ASN A 185 2.44 31.95 19.71
N PHE A 186 2.29 30.63 19.75
CA PHE A 186 3.13 29.74 18.95
C PHE A 186 2.94 29.95 17.44
N PRO A 187 3.99 29.78 16.62
CA PRO A 187 3.87 29.83 15.17
C PRO A 187 2.86 28.79 14.65
N LEU A 188 2.14 29.13 13.57
CA LEU A 188 1.09 28.27 12.97
C LEU A 188 1.50 26.81 12.75
N ALA A 189 2.76 26.57 12.38
CA ALA A 189 3.29 25.22 12.16
C ALA A 189 3.30 24.34 13.43
N LEU A 190 3.43 24.96 14.60
CA LEU A 190 3.46 24.28 15.91
C LEU A 190 2.07 24.17 16.53
N ARG A 191 1.21 25.15 16.27
CA ARG A 191 -0.19 25.11 16.71
C ARG A 191 -0.96 23.93 16.13
N ASN A 192 -0.60 23.49 14.92
CA ASN A 192 -1.21 22.32 14.27
C ASN A 192 -0.52 20.98 14.61
N THR A 193 0.10 20.87 15.79
CA THR A 193 0.68 19.62 16.29
C THR A 193 -0.28 18.94 17.27
N TYR A 194 -0.16 17.62 17.45
CA TYR A 194 -1.02 16.86 18.35
C TYR A 194 -0.95 17.40 19.78
N ILE A 195 0.27 17.61 20.29
CA ILE A 195 0.53 18.09 21.65
C ILE A 195 -0.10 19.47 21.90
N VAL A 196 0.18 20.46 21.05
CA VAL A 196 -0.30 21.84 21.25
C VAL A 196 -1.81 21.92 21.12
N ASN A 197 -2.41 21.23 20.14
CA ASN A 197 -3.85 21.25 19.94
C ASN A 197 -4.61 20.55 21.08
N ARG A 198 -4.05 19.47 21.64
CA ARG A 198 -4.64 18.74 22.78
C ARG A 198 -4.57 19.56 24.06
N ILE A 199 -3.40 20.14 24.38
CA ILE A 199 -3.22 21.00 25.56
C ILE A 199 -4.15 22.22 25.45
N ARG A 200 -4.20 22.89 24.29
CA ARG A 200 -5.09 24.04 24.07
C ARG A 200 -6.55 23.70 24.38
N LYS A 201 -7.09 22.62 23.79
CA LYS A 201 -8.46 22.17 24.03
C LYS A 201 -8.71 21.80 25.49
N ALA A 202 -7.73 21.16 26.14
CA ALA A 202 -7.84 20.79 27.54
C ALA A 202 -7.89 22.02 28.47
N LEU A 203 -7.07 23.04 28.21
CA LEU A 203 -7.10 24.30 28.96
C LEU A 203 -8.40 25.09 28.71
N GLU A 204 -8.86 25.17 27.45
CA GLU A 204 -10.15 25.77 27.10
C GLU A 204 -11.31 25.06 27.82
N PHE A 205 -11.28 23.72 27.88
CA PHE A 205 -12.30 22.94 28.56
C PHE A 205 -12.24 23.10 30.09
N PHE A 206 -11.03 23.16 30.67
CA PHE A 206 -10.83 23.43 32.09
C PHE A 206 -11.33 24.81 32.49
N TYR A 207 -11.14 25.84 31.65
CA TYR A 207 -11.65 27.19 31.89
C TYR A 207 -13.16 27.22 32.13
N VAL A 208 -13.91 26.40 31.38
CA VAL A 208 -15.38 26.35 31.43
C VAL A 208 -15.91 25.41 32.52
N ARG A 209 -15.35 24.20 32.65
CA ARG A 209 -15.86 23.15 33.54
C ARG A 209 -15.28 23.20 34.96
N GLN A 210 -14.04 23.66 35.10
CA GLN A 210 -13.29 23.72 36.37
C GLN A 210 -13.26 22.40 37.16
N ASN A 211 -13.15 21.26 36.46
CA ASN A 211 -13.09 19.94 37.07
C ASN A 211 -12.00 19.09 36.39
N ASN A 212 -11.04 18.62 37.19
CA ASN A 212 -9.91 17.82 36.70
C ASN A 212 -10.35 16.47 36.11
N GLN A 213 -11.39 15.84 36.68
CA GLN A 213 -11.90 14.56 36.19
C GLN A 213 -12.52 14.68 34.80
N ASP A 214 -13.27 15.77 34.55
CA ASP A 214 -13.90 16.01 33.26
C ASP A 214 -12.85 16.31 32.18
N VAL A 215 -11.76 17.03 32.54
CA VAL A 215 -10.64 17.29 31.62
C VAL A 215 -9.92 16.00 31.27
N ALA A 216 -9.65 15.12 32.24
CA ALA A 216 -9.03 13.83 32.00
C ALA A 216 -9.87 12.96 31.04
N GLN A 217 -11.19 12.90 31.26
CA GLN A 217 -12.11 12.17 30.37
C GLN A 217 -12.12 12.77 28.95
N MET A 218 -12.09 14.10 28.84
CA MET A 218 -12.03 14.79 27.55
C MET A 218 -10.72 14.50 26.80
N ILE A 219 -9.58 14.48 27.50
CA ILE A 219 -8.27 14.12 26.93
C ILE A 219 -8.31 12.71 26.36
N THR A 220 -8.80 11.71 27.11
CA THR A 220 -8.93 10.32 26.64
C THR A 220 -9.86 10.23 25.43
N SER A 221 -11.02 10.90 25.46
CA SER A 221 -11.96 10.90 24.33
C SER A 221 -11.35 11.53 23.06
N GLN A 222 -10.59 12.62 23.19
CA GLN A 222 -9.87 13.21 22.07
C GLN A 222 -8.75 12.28 21.56
N SER A 223 -8.09 11.52 22.45
CA SER A 223 -7.09 10.53 22.08
C SER A 223 -7.67 9.43 21.18
N GLU A 224 -8.83 8.87 21.54
CA GLU A 224 -9.55 7.90 20.68
C GLU A 224 -9.90 8.49 19.31
N VAL A 225 -10.36 9.75 19.27
CA VAL A 225 -10.71 10.44 18.02
C VAL A 225 -9.48 10.67 17.13
N ASP A 226 -8.35 11.05 17.73
CA ASP A 226 -7.11 11.28 16.99
C ASP A 226 -6.54 9.96 16.45
N ALA A 227 -6.56 8.88 17.25
CA ALA A 227 -6.18 7.54 16.81
C ALA A 227 -7.05 7.04 15.65
N ALA A 228 -8.38 7.22 15.73
CA ALA A 228 -9.29 6.88 14.63
C ALA A 228 -8.98 7.65 13.34
N LYS A 229 -8.59 8.93 13.45
CA LYS A 229 -8.18 9.74 12.30
C LYS A 229 -6.82 9.33 11.73
N VAL A 230 -5.87 8.94 12.57
CA VAL A 230 -4.60 8.35 12.13
C VAL A 230 -4.90 7.10 11.30
N GLY A 231 -5.67 6.15 11.84
CA GLY A 231 -6.11 4.95 11.12
C GLY A 231 -6.81 5.26 9.79
N GLY A 232 -7.71 6.25 9.77
CA GLY A 232 -8.40 6.72 8.57
C GLY A 232 -7.45 7.30 7.51
N SER A 233 -6.40 8.02 7.92
CA SER A 233 -5.43 8.64 7.01
C SER A 233 -4.58 7.63 6.21
N TYR A 234 -4.46 6.39 6.68
CA TYR A 234 -3.80 5.28 5.96
C TYR A 234 -4.75 4.47 5.06
N SER A 235 -6.05 4.79 5.02
CA SER A 235 -7.02 4.06 4.21
C SER A 235 -6.61 3.96 2.73
N MET A 236 -6.17 5.07 2.14
CA MET A 236 -5.71 5.09 0.74
C MET A 236 -4.42 4.29 0.52
N VAL A 237 -3.50 4.29 1.49
CA VAL A 237 -2.29 3.46 1.44
C VAL A 237 -2.67 1.97 1.40
N LYS A 238 -3.64 1.55 2.23
CA LYS A 238 -4.16 0.17 2.24
C LYS A 238 -4.79 -0.21 0.90
N VAL A 239 -5.53 0.70 0.26
CA VAL A 239 -6.08 0.48 -1.08
C VAL A 239 -4.97 0.23 -2.12
N PHE A 240 -3.88 1.00 -2.09
CA PHE A 240 -2.75 0.76 -2.99
C PHE A 240 -2.02 -0.56 -2.72
N LEU A 241 -1.81 -0.90 -1.44
CA LEU A 241 -1.20 -2.19 -1.06
C LEU A 241 -2.05 -3.38 -1.50
N TRP A 242 -3.38 -3.23 -1.56
CA TRP A 242 -4.29 -4.23 -2.10
C TRP A 242 -4.30 -4.26 -3.65
N ALA A 243 -4.24 -3.10 -4.30
CA ALA A 243 -4.29 -2.98 -5.75
C ALA A 243 -3.04 -3.51 -6.46
N ILE A 244 -1.84 -3.34 -5.88
CA ILE A 244 -0.57 -3.74 -6.50
C ILE A 244 -0.51 -5.25 -6.80
N PRO A 245 -0.77 -6.17 -5.83
CA PRO A 245 -0.82 -7.61 -6.10
C PRO A 245 -1.87 -8.02 -7.13
N ILE A 246 -3.05 -7.39 -7.09
CA ILE A 246 -4.12 -7.65 -8.05
C ILE A 246 -3.68 -7.28 -9.46
N MET A 247 -2.96 -6.17 -9.60
CA MET A 247 -2.40 -5.78 -10.89
C MET A 247 -1.36 -6.78 -11.41
N GLY A 248 -0.53 -7.34 -10.52
CA GLY A 248 0.36 -8.45 -10.84
C GLY A 248 -0.40 -9.68 -11.34
N PHE A 249 -1.48 -10.07 -10.65
CA PHE A 249 -2.35 -11.17 -11.06
C PHE A 249 -3.03 -10.92 -12.41
N ILE A 250 -3.47 -9.69 -12.68
CA ILE A 250 -3.99 -9.32 -14.00
C ILE A 250 -2.90 -9.51 -15.07
N GLY A 251 -1.65 -9.15 -14.77
CA GLY A 251 -0.50 -9.38 -15.65
C GLY A 251 -0.30 -10.86 -16.00
N THR A 252 -0.39 -11.76 -15.02
CA THR A 252 -0.27 -13.21 -15.28
C THR A 252 -1.44 -13.75 -16.09
N VAL A 253 -2.68 -13.35 -15.78
CA VAL A 253 -3.85 -13.78 -16.56
C VAL A 253 -3.71 -13.37 -18.03
N LEU A 254 -3.22 -12.16 -18.30
CA LEU A 254 -2.97 -11.71 -19.67
C LEU A 254 -1.85 -12.49 -20.36
N GLY A 255 -0.73 -12.75 -19.68
CA GLY A 255 0.39 -13.48 -20.30
C GLY A 255 0.10 -14.98 -20.49
N ILE A 256 -0.63 -15.62 -19.57
CA ILE A 256 -1.13 -16.99 -19.75
C ILE A 256 -2.17 -17.05 -20.88
N GLY A 257 -3.08 -16.08 -20.96
CA GLY A 257 -4.03 -15.98 -22.07
C GLY A 257 -3.34 -15.85 -23.43
N ALA A 258 -2.28 -15.04 -23.52
CA ALA A 258 -1.46 -14.93 -24.71
C ALA A 258 -0.73 -16.25 -25.04
N ALA A 259 -0.20 -16.95 -24.03
CA ALA A 259 0.44 -18.25 -24.19
C ALA A 259 -0.52 -19.29 -24.77
N ILE A 260 -1.75 -19.38 -24.24
CA ILE A 260 -2.78 -20.30 -24.74
C ILE A 260 -3.20 -19.94 -26.18
N GLY A 261 -3.33 -18.65 -26.50
CA GLY A 261 -3.61 -18.21 -27.86
C GLY A 261 -2.49 -18.58 -28.85
N GLY A 262 -1.23 -18.54 -28.42
CA GLY A 262 -0.07 -18.95 -29.21
C GLY A 262 -0.01 -20.47 -29.49
N PHE A 263 -0.56 -21.31 -28.62
CA PHE A 263 -0.64 -22.75 -28.86
C PHE A 263 -1.50 -23.11 -30.08
N GLY A 264 -2.52 -22.32 -30.41
CA GLY A 264 -3.30 -22.52 -31.65
C GLY A 264 -2.44 -22.45 -32.92
N ALA A 265 -1.41 -21.58 -32.92
CA ALA A 265 -0.44 -21.48 -34.01
C ALA A 265 0.51 -22.68 -34.06
N VAL A 266 0.86 -23.25 -32.89
CA VAL A 266 1.65 -24.49 -32.80
C VAL A 266 0.93 -25.66 -33.48
N PHE A 267 -0.37 -25.83 -33.20
CA PHE A 267 -1.17 -26.90 -33.81
C PHE A 267 -1.36 -26.71 -35.32
N SER A 268 -1.56 -25.46 -35.75
CA SER A 268 -1.72 -25.14 -37.18
C SER A 268 -0.42 -25.33 -37.98
N ALA A 269 0.75 -25.11 -37.35
CA ALA A 269 2.05 -25.36 -37.96
C ALA A 269 2.40 -26.86 -38.04
N GLY A 270 1.86 -27.68 -37.12
CA GLY A 270 2.08 -29.13 -37.10
C GLY A 270 1.43 -29.88 -38.27
N ASP A 271 0.36 -29.34 -38.86
CA ASP A 271 -0.34 -29.92 -40.01
C ASP A 271 0.48 -29.86 -41.32
N GLY A 272 1.52 -29.00 -41.36
CA GLY A 272 2.41 -28.84 -42.52
C GLY A 272 3.64 -29.77 -42.52
N GLY A 273 3.87 -30.56 -41.47
CA GLY A 273 4.95 -31.56 -41.39
C GLY A 273 6.38 -31.03 -41.22
N ASP A 274 6.58 -29.71 -41.11
CA ASP A 274 7.90 -29.10 -40.96
C ASP A 274 8.19 -28.72 -39.50
N MET A 275 8.99 -29.55 -38.82
CA MET A 275 9.30 -29.41 -37.39
C MET A 275 10.00 -28.08 -37.03
N SER A 276 10.55 -27.38 -38.02
CA SER A 276 11.10 -26.04 -37.87
C SER A 276 10.03 -24.98 -37.58
N GLN A 277 8.81 -25.16 -38.08
CA GLN A 277 7.67 -24.23 -37.92
C GLN A 277 7.01 -24.33 -36.54
N ILE A 278 7.30 -25.39 -35.79
CA ILE A 278 6.76 -25.59 -34.43
C ILE A 278 7.63 -24.89 -33.37
N LYS A 279 8.93 -24.78 -33.62
CA LYS A 279 9.89 -24.22 -32.66
C LYS A 279 9.60 -22.76 -32.32
N GLU A 280 9.31 -21.93 -33.32
CA GLU A 280 9.12 -20.49 -33.16
C GLU A 280 7.81 -20.14 -32.41
N PRO A 281 6.66 -20.76 -32.70
CA PRO A 281 5.46 -20.66 -31.88
C PRO A 281 5.66 -21.14 -30.44
N LEU A 282 6.37 -22.27 -30.22
CA LEU A 282 6.67 -22.76 -28.87
C LEU A 282 7.54 -21.78 -28.07
N LEU A 283 8.57 -21.19 -28.69
CA LEU A 283 9.40 -20.17 -28.04
C LEU A 283 8.59 -18.93 -27.68
N THR A 284 7.64 -18.53 -28.54
CA THR A 284 6.75 -17.39 -28.29
C THR A 284 5.85 -17.64 -27.08
N VAL A 285 5.27 -18.84 -26.97
CA VAL A 285 4.43 -19.27 -25.84
C VAL A 285 5.22 -19.31 -24.53
N LEU A 286 6.44 -19.86 -24.56
CA LEU A 286 7.32 -19.90 -23.38
C LEU A 286 7.75 -18.49 -22.95
N SER A 287 8.00 -17.61 -23.92
CA SER A 287 8.32 -16.20 -23.66
C SER A 287 7.16 -15.46 -23.00
N SER A 288 5.93 -15.60 -23.50
CA SER A 288 4.75 -14.94 -22.91
C SER A 288 4.43 -15.44 -21.50
N MET A 289 4.71 -16.73 -21.22
CA MET A 289 4.61 -17.28 -19.87
C MET A 289 5.67 -16.70 -18.92
N GLY A 290 6.91 -16.52 -19.40
CA GLY A 290 7.97 -15.84 -18.65
C GLY A 290 7.61 -14.40 -18.30
N VAL A 291 7.05 -13.65 -19.26
CA VAL A 291 6.53 -12.29 -19.05
C VAL A 291 5.46 -12.26 -17.96
N ALA A 292 4.51 -13.19 -17.98
CA ALA A 292 3.49 -13.32 -16.93
C ALA A 292 4.12 -13.46 -15.54
N PHE A 293 5.04 -14.41 -15.35
CA PHE A 293 5.67 -14.62 -14.05
C PHE A 293 6.47 -13.41 -13.56
N ASP A 294 7.21 -12.76 -14.45
CA ASP A 294 7.96 -11.54 -14.13
C ASP A 294 7.04 -10.42 -13.61
N THR A 295 5.88 -10.20 -14.24
CA THR A 295 4.94 -9.14 -13.82
C THR A 295 4.37 -9.38 -12.42
N THR A 296 4.06 -10.63 -12.07
CA THR A 296 3.60 -10.97 -10.71
C THR A 296 4.72 -10.92 -9.69
N LEU A 297 5.90 -11.45 -10.02
CA LEU A 297 7.06 -11.40 -9.13
C LEU A 297 7.36 -9.96 -8.73
N LEU A 298 7.39 -9.04 -9.70
CA LEU A 298 7.65 -7.64 -9.40
C LEU A 298 6.55 -7.02 -8.52
N ALA A 299 5.29 -7.26 -8.83
CA ALA A 299 4.17 -6.73 -8.04
C ALA A 299 4.23 -7.21 -6.57
N LEU A 300 4.57 -8.49 -6.35
CA LEU A 300 4.73 -9.04 -5.01
C LEU A 300 5.92 -8.40 -4.27
N VAL A 301 7.06 -8.25 -4.95
CA VAL A 301 8.25 -7.60 -4.37
C VAL A 301 7.92 -6.16 -3.94
N PHE A 302 7.26 -5.37 -4.78
CA PHE A 302 6.85 -4.01 -4.43
C PHE A 302 5.79 -3.97 -3.33
N SER A 303 4.84 -4.91 -3.32
CA SER A 303 3.84 -4.99 -2.27
C SER A 303 4.50 -5.21 -0.90
N ILE A 304 5.46 -6.14 -0.80
CA ILE A 304 6.20 -6.40 0.43
C ILE A 304 7.05 -5.19 0.82
N LEU A 305 7.77 -4.59 -0.14
CA LEU A 305 8.63 -3.42 0.08
C LEU A 305 7.86 -2.22 0.64
N LEU A 306 6.59 -2.04 0.24
CA LEU A 306 5.74 -0.94 0.71
C LEU A 306 4.97 -1.29 1.99
N SER A 307 4.55 -2.54 2.16
CA SER A 307 3.72 -2.96 3.30
C SER A 307 4.45 -2.81 4.63
N PHE A 308 5.74 -3.16 4.66
CA PHE A 308 6.52 -3.08 5.90
C PHE A 308 6.71 -1.63 6.40
N PRO A 309 7.21 -0.67 5.59
CA PRO A 309 7.28 0.73 6.00
C PRO A 309 5.91 1.34 6.30
N ALA A 310 4.86 0.97 5.57
CA ALA A 310 3.51 1.47 5.82
C ALA A 310 3.02 1.08 7.23
N ALA A 311 3.19 -0.18 7.62
CA ALA A 311 2.84 -0.64 8.96
C ALA A 311 3.71 0.03 10.03
N ALA A 312 5.02 0.15 9.80
CA ALA A 312 5.93 0.80 10.74
C ALA A 312 5.59 2.29 10.95
N PHE A 313 5.24 3.02 9.89
CA PHE A 313 4.86 4.43 9.99
C PHE A 313 3.48 4.62 10.62
N GLN A 314 2.53 3.73 10.35
CA GLN A 314 1.24 3.76 11.02
C GLN A 314 1.42 3.56 12.54
N ASN A 315 2.16 2.53 12.94
CA ASN A 315 2.43 2.26 14.35
C ASN A 315 3.19 3.43 15.00
N SER A 316 4.20 4.00 14.35
CA SER A 316 4.93 5.16 14.88
C SER A 316 4.04 6.41 15.03
N GLU A 317 2.99 6.56 14.23
CA GLU A 317 2.04 7.66 14.35
C GLU A 317 1.02 7.41 15.47
N ASP A 318 0.59 6.16 15.66
CA ASP A 318 -0.24 5.72 16.80
C ASP A 318 0.52 5.86 18.14
N ASP A 319 1.80 5.46 18.17
CA ASP A 319 2.70 5.67 19.32
C ASP A 319 2.82 7.16 19.65
N LEU A 320 2.96 8.04 18.64
CA LEU A 320 3.04 9.47 18.87
C LEU A 320 1.77 10.07 19.48
N VAL A 321 0.59 9.55 19.15
CA VAL A 321 -0.68 9.97 19.79
C VAL A 321 -0.72 9.52 21.25
N THR A 322 -0.14 8.36 21.55
CA THR A 322 -0.03 7.79 22.90
C THR A 322 0.99 8.57 23.75
N ASP A 323 2.16 8.86 23.20
CA ASP A 323 3.20 9.71 23.80
C ASP A 323 2.64 11.09 24.21
N VAL A 324 1.75 11.65 23.39
CA VAL A 324 1.07 12.92 23.68
C VAL A 324 0.05 12.78 24.81
N ASP A 325 -0.62 11.63 24.92
CA ASP A 325 -1.53 11.34 26.03
C ASP A 325 -0.78 11.25 27.36
N GLU A 326 0.32 10.50 27.38
CA GLU A 326 1.22 10.39 28.53
C GLU A 326 1.76 11.77 28.95
N TYR A 327 2.21 12.58 27.99
CA TYR A 327 2.65 13.95 28.27
C TYR A 327 1.54 14.79 28.93
N CYS A 328 0.30 14.71 28.44
CA CYS A 328 -0.84 15.42 29.01
C CYS A 328 -1.17 14.93 30.43
N ILE A 329 -1.11 13.63 30.69
CA ILE A 329 -1.36 13.09 32.03
C ILE A 329 -0.27 13.53 33.00
N ASP A 330 1.00 13.43 32.60
CA ASP A 330 2.13 13.70 33.49
C ASP A 330 2.41 15.17 33.72
N ASN A 331 2.21 16.02 32.70
CA ASN A 331 2.59 17.43 32.77
C ASN A 331 1.38 18.36 32.86
N LEU A 332 0.23 18.02 32.28
CA LEU A 332 -0.94 18.90 32.33
C LEU A 332 -1.84 18.54 33.54
N LEU A 333 -2.30 17.29 33.64
CA LEU A 333 -3.26 16.91 34.70
C LEU A 333 -2.69 17.07 36.12
N LYS A 334 -1.41 16.74 36.33
CA LYS A 334 -0.74 16.94 37.65
C LYS A 334 -0.66 18.40 38.08
N ARG A 335 -0.64 19.33 37.12
CA ARG A 335 -0.53 20.77 37.38
C ARG A 335 -1.90 21.44 37.49
N LEU A 336 -2.99 20.83 37.04
CA LEU A 336 -4.32 21.44 37.12
C LEU A 336 -4.86 21.41 38.54
N ASN A 337 -5.22 22.59 39.06
CA ASN A 337 -5.81 22.77 40.38
C ASN A 337 -7.21 23.38 40.25
N ASP A 338 -8.23 22.60 40.60
CA ASP A 338 -9.65 22.95 40.49
C ASP A 338 -10.17 23.80 41.68
N GLY A 339 -9.29 24.17 42.62
CA GLY A 339 -9.65 24.93 43.82
C GLY A 339 -10.35 24.08 44.88
N GLY A 340 -10.38 22.75 44.74
CA GLY A 340 -10.67 21.84 45.85
C GLY A 340 -9.62 21.96 46.96
N PRO A 341 -9.90 21.49 48.20
CA PRO A 341 -8.87 21.44 49.23
C PRO A 341 -7.70 20.67 48.65
N SER A 342 -6.53 21.31 48.59
CA SER A 342 -5.28 20.79 48.06
C SER A 342 -5.04 19.41 48.63
N LYS A 343 -5.52 18.39 47.94
CA LYS A 343 -5.03 17.05 48.11
C LYS A 343 -3.69 17.12 47.42
N ASP A 344 -2.65 17.34 48.23
CA ASP A 344 -1.29 17.04 47.83
C ASP A 344 -1.34 15.77 46.99
N PHE A 345 -1.10 15.92 45.70
CA PHE A 345 -0.97 14.81 44.76
C PHE A 345 0.34 14.03 45.00
N ASP A 346 0.98 14.28 46.14
CA ASP A 346 2.18 13.63 46.69
C ASP A 346 1.87 12.25 47.30
N THR A 347 0.59 11.88 47.44
CA THR A 347 0.22 10.50 47.77
C THR A 347 -0.19 9.75 46.52
N ASP A 348 0.75 8.94 46.01
CA ASP A 348 0.60 7.87 45.01
C ASP A 348 -0.74 7.13 45.14
N ALA A 349 -1.27 6.97 46.36
CA ALA A 349 -2.53 6.30 46.65
C ALA A 349 -3.78 6.98 46.07
N GLY A 350 -3.84 8.32 46.01
CA GLY A 350 -5.00 9.06 45.51
C GLY A 350 -5.09 9.03 43.98
N LEU A 351 -3.95 9.19 43.30
CA LEU A 351 -3.81 8.98 41.86
C LEU A 351 -4.01 7.50 41.51
N LEU A 352 -3.39 6.55 42.23
CA LEU A 352 -3.59 5.11 41.99
C LEU A 352 -5.02 4.66 42.25
N GLN A 353 -5.78 5.32 43.13
CA GLN A 353 -7.17 5.00 43.37
C GLN A 353 -8.08 5.65 42.33
N ALA A 354 -7.85 6.91 41.94
CA ALA A 354 -8.61 7.57 40.88
C ALA A 354 -8.29 6.98 39.50
N VAL A 355 -7.02 6.72 39.21
CA VAL A 355 -6.55 5.95 38.05
C VAL A 355 -6.97 4.49 38.20
N GLY A 356 -6.97 3.90 39.40
CA GLY A 356 -7.44 2.53 39.61
C GLY A 356 -8.94 2.37 39.36
N GLU A 357 -9.77 3.34 39.77
CA GLU A 357 -11.21 3.37 39.49
C GLU A 357 -11.49 3.77 38.04
N ALA A 358 -10.77 4.74 37.48
CA ALA A 358 -10.89 5.12 36.08
C ALA A 358 -10.39 4.01 35.15
N MET A 359 -9.30 3.31 35.52
CA MET A 359 -8.74 2.16 34.82
C MET A 359 -9.57 0.92 35.08
N ALA A 360 -10.24 0.73 36.22
CA ALA A 360 -11.19 -0.38 36.42
C ALA A 360 -12.50 -0.15 35.62
N ASN A 361 -12.99 1.09 35.57
CA ASN A 361 -14.12 1.46 34.73
C ASN A 361 -13.76 1.38 33.23
N ASN A 362 -12.55 1.83 32.85
CA ASN A 362 -12.01 1.66 31.51
C ASN A 362 -11.61 0.22 31.23
N GLN A 363 -11.25 -0.61 32.19
CA GLN A 363 -10.92 -2.04 31.98
C GLN A 363 -12.19 -2.85 31.80
N LYS A 364 -13.29 -2.42 32.42
CA LYS A 364 -14.64 -2.95 32.17
C LYS A 364 -15.17 -2.51 30.80
N ASP A 365 -14.89 -1.27 30.37
CA ASP A 365 -15.20 -0.79 29.01
C ASP A 365 -14.27 -1.41 27.96
N ILE A 366 -12.98 -1.57 28.24
CA ILE A 366 -12.01 -2.25 27.39
C ILE A 366 -12.34 -3.74 27.33
N MET A 367 -12.78 -4.41 28.41
CA MET A 367 -13.24 -5.80 28.32
C MET A 367 -14.54 -5.90 27.53
N SER A 368 -15.49 -4.97 27.67
CA SER A 368 -16.73 -5.00 26.88
C SER A 368 -16.49 -4.66 25.41
N ARG A 369 -15.56 -3.75 25.12
CA ARG A 369 -15.06 -3.43 23.78
C ARG A 369 -14.18 -4.53 23.23
N PHE A 370 -13.40 -5.23 24.04
CA PHE A 370 -12.57 -6.36 23.63
C PHE A 370 -13.43 -7.59 23.38
N GLU A 371 -14.49 -7.82 24.18
CA GLU A 371 -15.55 -8.77 23.84
C GLU A 371 -16.28 -8.33 22.57
N GLY A 372 -16.60 -7.05 22.41
CA GLY A 372 -17.23 -6.51 21.20
C GLY A 372 -16.35 -6.60 19.95
N VAL A 373 -15.04 -6.39 20.09
CA VAL A 373 -14.03 -6.51 19.04
C VAL A 373 -13.70 -7.97 18.78
N GLN A 374 -13.63 -8.83 19.80
CA GLN A 374 -13.43 -10.28 19.65
C GLN A 374 -14.64 -10.93 19.00
N LYS A 375 -15.85 -10.50 19.37
CA LYS A 375 -17.12 -10.96 18.78
C LYS A 375 -17.31 -10.39 17.38
N GLY A 376 -16.98 -9.11 17.16
CA GLY A 376 -16.97 -8.49 15.84
C GLY A 376 -15.86 -9.02 14.93
N MET A 377 -14.72 -9.43 15.48
CA MET A 377 -13.61 -10.08 14.76
C MET A 377 -13.92 -11.54 14.50
N SER A 378 -14.61 -12.27 15.40
CA SER A 378 -15.10 -13.63 15.11
C SER A 378 -16.22 -13.60 14.09
N GLU A 379 -17.13 -12.64 14.17
CA GLU A 379 -18.23 -12.46 13.21
C GLU A 379 -17.71 -11.92 11.86
N SER A 380 -16.66 -11.09 11.86
CA SER A 380 -15.97 -10.66 10.65
C SER A 380 -15.11 -11.78 10.07
N LEU A 381 -14.44 -12.62 10.89
CA LEU A 381 -13.71 -13.80 10.40
C LEU A 381 -14.68 -14.86 9.88
N GLU A 382 -15.85 -15.02 10.49
CA GLU A 382 -16.89 -15.97 10.06
C GLU A 382 -17.56 -15.47 8.78
N ASN A 383 -17.87 -14.18 8.67
CA ASN A 383 -18.37 -13.57 7.43
C ASN A 383 -17.30 -13.55 6.32
N GLN A 384 -16.03 -13.33 6.66
CA GLN A 384 -14.92 -13.36 5.71
C GLN A 384 -14.60 -14.79 5.28
N SER A 385 -14.60 -15.75 6.19
CA SER A 385 -14.49 -17.19 5.91
C SER A 385 -15.64 -17.67 5.03
N SER A 386 -16.89 -17.28 5.35
CA SER A 386 -18.07 -17.59 4.52
C SER A 386 -17.98 -16.95 3.15
N GLN A 387 -17.42 -15.74 3.02
CA GLN A 387 -17.13 -15.14 1.71
C GLN A 387 -16.04 -15.89 0.96
N TYR A 388 -14.95 -16.30 1.62
CA TYR A 388 -13.90 -17.13 1.00
C TYR A 388 -14.41 -18.50 0.57
N GLU A 389 -15.28 -19.13 1.37
CA GLU A 389 -15.90 -20.42 1.06
C GLU A 389 -16.91 -20.29 -0.10
N LYS A 390 -17.72 -19.22 -0.14
CA LYS A 390 -18.62 -18.92 -1.27
C LYS A 390 -17.87 -18.63 -2.56
N VAL A 391 -16.74 -17.93 -2.49
CA VAL A 391 -15.88 -17.66 -3.64
C VAL A 391 -15.15 -18.94 -4.06
N ALA A 392 -14.65 -19.74 -3.12
CA ALA A 392 -14.02 -21.02 -3.40
C ALA A 392 -15.00 -22.00 -4.08
N THR A 393 -16.22 -22.15 -3.55
CA THR A 393 -17.26 -22.98 -4.19
C THR A 393 -17.74 -22.41 -5.53
N ALA A 394 -17.77 -21.10 -5.70
CA ALA A 394 -18.08 -20.49 -7.01
C ALA A 394 -16.96 -20.73 -8.04
N VAL A 395 -15.70 -20.69 -7.61
CA VAL A 395 -14.52 -20.99 -8.43
C VAL A 395 -14.46 -22.49 -8.75
N GLU A 396 -14.76 -23.37 -7.80
CA GLU A 396 -14.85 -24.81 -8.00
C GLU A 396 -15.95 -25.17 -8.99
N LYS A 397 -17.14 -24.54 -8.88
CA LYS A 397 -18.21 -24.67 -9.90
C LYS A 397 -17.81 -24.17 -11.28
N GLN A 398 -17.01 -23.12 -11.35
CA GLN A 398 -16.49 -22.60 -12.62
C GLN A 398 -15.44 -23.55 -13.20
N LEU A 399 -14.58 -24.13 -12.37
CA LEU A 399 -13.59 -25.12 -12.77
C LEU A 399 -14.25 -26.41 -13.27
N ASP A 400 -15.30 -26.91 -12.59
CA ASP A 400 -16.10 -28.04 -13.05
C ASP A 400 -16.83 -27.71 -14.37
N ALA A 401 -17.42 -26.52 -14.50
CA ALA A 401 -18.06 -26.11 -15.74
C ALA A 401 -17.08 -25.93 -16.91
N ILE A 402 -15.81 -25.58 -16.62
CA ILE A 402 -14.73 -25.52 -17.59
C ILE A 402 -14.24 -26.93 -17.93
N GLY A 403 -14.14 -27.83 -16.94
CA GLY A 403 -13.81 -29.24 -17.10
C GLY A 403 -14.82 -29.98 -17.96
N ASP A 404 -16.12 -29.84 -17.66
CA ASP A 404 -17.22 -30.39 -18.46
C ASP A 404 -17.21 -29.86 -19.89
N ARG A 405 -16.88 -28.58 -20.08
CA ARG A 405 -16.73 -28.00 -21.42
C ARG A 405 -15.52 -28.57 -22.13
N ALA A 406 -14.38 -28.72 -21.46
CA ALA A 406 -13.16 -29.30 -22.01
C ALA A 406 -13.39 -30.77 -22.42
N GLU A 407 -14.06 -31.57 -21.59
CA GLU A 407 -14.41 -32.96 -21.90
C GLU A 407 -15.41 -33.06 -23.07
N ASN A 408 -16.37 -32.14 -23.15
CA ASN A 408 -17.26 -32.05 -24.31
C ASN A 408 -16.54 -31.61 -25.59
N TYR A 409 -15.50 -30.79 -25.49
CA TYR A 409 -14.65 -30.45 -26.63
C TYR A 409 -13.78 -31.63 -27.05
N GLU A 410 -13.22 -32.39 -26.10
CA GLU A 410 -12.44 -33.60 -26.36
C GLU A 410 -13.31 -34.67 -27.06
N LYS A 411 -14.53 -34.92 -26.57
CA LYS A 411 -15.49 -35.82 -27.23
C LYS A 411 -15.88 -35.35 -28.63
N ARG A 412 -16.10 -34.05 -28.82
CA ARG A 412 -16.40 -33.49 -30.16
C ARG A 412 -15.21 -33.60 -31.10
N LEU A 413 -13.99 -33.36 -30.60
CA LEU A 413 -12.75 -33.53 -31.34
C LEU A 413 -12.56 -34.98 -31.75
N ASP A 414 -12.76 -35.94 -30.84
CA ASP A 414 -12.68 -37.36 -31.17
C ASP A 414 -13.76 -37.75 -32.19
N ASP A 415 -15.03 -37.39 -31.99
CA ASP A 415 -16.11 -37.73 -32.94
C ASP A 415 -15.87 -37.13 -34.34
N GLU A 416 -15.38 -35.88 -34.42
CA GLU A 416 -15.13 -35.20 -35.68
C GLU A 416 -13.86 -35.72 -36.37
N PHE A 417 -12.82 -36.05 -35.59
CA PHE A 417 -11.57 -36.64 -36.08
C PHE A 417 -11.78 -38.08 -36.55
N PHE A 418 -12.42 -38.95 -35.75
CA PHE A 418 -12.77 -40.31 -36.14
C PHE A 418 -13.75 -40.31 -37.31
N GLY A 419 -14.74 -39.40 -37.34
CA GLY A 419 -15.67 -39.25 -38.45
C GLY A 419 -14.99 -38.83 -39.77
N SER A 420 -14.01 -37.92 -39.71
CA SER A 420 -13.19 -37.57 -40.87
C SER A 420 -12.28 -38.72 -41.31
N LEU A 421 -11.69 -39.46 -40.37
CA LEU A 421 -10.84 -40.62 -40.66
C LEU A 421 -11.63 -41.75 -41.32
N GLU A 422 -12.86 -42.00 -40.88
CA GLU A 422 -13.77 -42.98 -41.48
C GLU A 422 -14.22 -42.57 -42.88
N ARG A 423 -14.51 -41.28 -43.12
CA ARG A 423 -14.81 -40.76 -44.46
C ARG A 423 -13.62 -40.91 -45.40
N LEU A 424 -12.42 -40.53 -44.96
CA LEU A 424 -11.18 -40.72 -45.72
C LEU A 424 -10.90 -42.19 -46.02
N ARG A 425 -11.11 -43.09 -45.06
CA ARG A 425 -10.98 -44.54 -45.25
C ARG A 425 -12.02 -45.08 -46.25
N ARG A 426 -13.26 -44.61 -46.20
CA ARG A 426 -14.33 -45.03 -47.11
C ARG A 426 -14.07 -44.56 -48.53
N ASP A 427 -13.70 -43.29 -48.70
CA ASP A 427 -13.37 -42.70 -50.00
C ASP A 427 -12.15 -43.36 -50.62
N SER A 428 -11.09 -43.62 -49.82
CA SER A 428 -9.91 -44.34 -50.32
C SER A 428 -10.22 -45.79 -50.71
N THR A 429 -11.07 -46.50 -49.95
CA THR A 429 -11.51 -47.86 -50.32
C THR A 429 -12.34 -47.87 -51.61
N GLN A 430 -13.22 -46.88 -51.77
CA GLN A 430 -14.07 -46.73 -52.96
C GLN A 430 -13.25 -46.35 -54.21
N VAL A 431 -12.23 -45.51 -54.05
CA VAL A 431 -11.27 -45.18 -55.12
C VAL A 431 -10.46 -46.42 -55.50
N ILE A 432 -9.99 -47.21 -54.53
CA ILE A 432 -9.28 -48.47 -54.79
C ILE A 432 -10.18 -49.45 -55.54
N GLU A 433 -11.44 -49.66 -55.13
CA GLU A 433 -12.37 -50.52 -55.86
C GLU A 433 -12.63 -50.02 -57.29
N SER A 434 -12.77 -48.70 -57.48
CA SER A 434 -12.98 -48.11 -58.80
C SER A 434 -11.79 -48.28 -59.76
N GLN A 435 -10.57 -48.39 -59.23
CA GLN A 435 -9.36 -48.64 -60.03
C GLN A 435 -9.09 -50.14 -60.23
N VAL A 436 -9.47 -50.99 -59.28
CA VAL A 436 -9.27 -52.45 -59.33
C VAL A 436 -10.31 -53.15 -60.21
N ALA A 437 -11.56 -52.69 -60.22
CA ALA A 437 -12.63 -53.26 -61.04
C ALA A 437 -12.32 -53.28 -62.57
N PRO A 438 -11.91 -52.17 -63.21
CA PRO A 438 -11.56 -52.18 -64.63
C PRO A 438 -10.25 -52.95 -64.92
N LEU A 439 -9.35 -53.05 -63.94
CA LEU A 439 -8.11 -53.83 -64.07
C LEU A 439 -8.41 -55.34 -64.09
N ALA A 440 -9.33 -55.81 -63.24
CA ALA A 440 -9.80 -57.18 -63.20
C ALA A 440 -10.55 -57.57 -64.49
N GLU A 441 -11.38 -56.66 -65.02
CA GLU A 441 -12.07 -56.82 -66.31
C GLU A 441 -11.07 -56.86 -67.47
N GLY A 442 -10.04 -55.99 -67.45
CA GLY A 442 -8.94 -56.01 -68.42
C GLY A 442 -8.15 -57.31 -68.42
N ILE A 443 -7.87 -57.89 -67.25
CA ILE A 443 -7.19 -59.19 -67.12
C ILE A 443 -8.08 -60.33 -67.65
N GLN A 444 -9.39 -60.31 -67.41
CA GLN A 444 -10.31 -61.32 -67.96
C GLN A 444 -10.44 -61.21 -69.49
N ASN A 445 -10.52 -59.99 -70.03
CA ASN A 445 -10.53 -59.77 -71.48
C ASN A 445 -9.21 -60.23 -72.12
N LEU A 446 -8.06 -59.92 -71.52
CA LEU A 446 -6.77 -60.41 -71.99
C LEU A 446 -6.68 -61.94 -71.96
N ASN A 447 -7.20 -62.58 -70.91
CA ASN A 447 -7.20 -64.05 -70.80
C ASN A 447 -8.14 -64.69 -71.83
N THR A 448 -9.25 -64.03 -72.16
CA THR A 448 -10.19 -64.45 -73.21
C THR A 448 -9.57 -64.30 -74.61
N VAL A 449 -8.90 -63.17 -74.88
CA VAL A 449 -8.16 -62.93 -76.13
C VAL A 449 -6.97 -63.90 -76.27
N LEU A 450 -6.26 -64.21 -75.19
CA LEU A 450 -5.19 -65.22 -75.18
C LEU A 450 -5.74 -66.64 -75.44
N LYS A 451 -6.93 -66.97 -74.93
CA LYS A 451 -7.64 -68.22 -75.26
C LYS A 451 -8.06 -68.28 -76.73
N GLU A 452 -8.55 -67.18 -77.29
CA GLU A 452 -8.91 -67.10 -78.71
C GLU A 452 -7.68 -67.17 -79.64
N LEU A 453 -6.55 -66.60 -79.22
CA LEU A 453 -5.28 -66.62 -79.97
C LEU A 453 -4.58 -67.98 -79.91
N ASN A 454 -4.80 -68.78 -78.85
CA ASN A 454 -4.25 -70.14 -78.75
C ASN A 454 -4.89 -71.13 -79.75
N GLY A 455 -5.98 -70.73 -80.43
CA GLY A 455 -6.67 -71.53 -81.46
C GLY A 455 -6.46 -71.04 -82.90
N LYS A 456 -5.79 -69.90 -83.13
CA LYS A 456 -5.57 -69.36 -84.49
C LYS A 456 -4.09 -69.05 -84.71
N GLN A 457 -3.44 -69.99 -85.41
CA GLN A 457 -2.13 -69.83 -86.02
C GLN A 457 -2.17 -68.64 -87.00
N VAL A 458 -1.77 -67.45 -86.56
CA VAL A 458 -1.59 -66.30 -87.47
C VAL A 458 -0.26 -66.49 -88.19
N VAL A 459 -0.35 -66.95 -89.43
CA VAL A 459 0.78 -66.98 -90.37
C VAL A 459 1.23 -65.54 -90.61
N VAL A 460 2.33 -65.15 -89.97
CA VAL A 460 3.00 -63.86 -90.22
C VAL A 460 3.59 -63.91 -91.64
N LYS A 461 2.89 -63.29 -92.60
CA LYS A 461 3.42 -63.05 -93.94
C LYS A 461 4.47 -61.93 -93.84
N LYS A 462 5.75 -62.31 -93.77
CA LYS A 462 6.89 -61.41 -93.87
C LYS A 462 6.79 -60.61 -95.19
N LYS A 463 6.48 -59.32 -95.10
CA LYS A 463 6.80 -58.35 -96.17
C LYS A 463 8.01 -57.56 -95.67
N GLY A 464 9.19 -58.05 -96.04
CA GLY A 464 10.42 -57.31 -95.82
C GLY A 464 10.40 -56.04 -96.67
N LEU A 465 10.66 -54.90 -96.04
CA LEU A 465 11.05 -53.69 -96.75
C LEU A 465 12.03 -52.92 -95.86
N PHE A 466 13.22 -52.72 -96.44
CA PHE A 466 14.32 -51.83 -96.06
C PHE A 466 15.35 -52.28 -95.01
N SER A 467 16.34 -52.99 -95.55
CA SER A 467 17.76 -52.60 -95.47
C SER A 467 18.08 -51.61 -96.59
N ARG A 468 18.75 -50.50 -96.26
CA ARG A 468 19.94 -49.86 -96.89
C ARG A 468 19.90 -48.33 -96.84
N GLY A 469 21.08 -47.76 -96.54
CA GLY A 469 21.56 -46.53 -97.17
C GLY A 469 21.55 -45.33 -96.25
#